data_AF-A0A948C8L5-F1
#
_entry.id   AF-A0A948C8L5-F1
#
_cell.length_a   1.000
_cell.length_b   1.000
_cell.length_c   1.000
_cell.angle_alpha   90.00
_cell.angle_beta   90.00
_cell.angle_gamma   90.00
#
_symmetry.space_group_name_H-M   'P 1'
#
loop_
_entity.id
_entity.type
_entity.pdbx_description
1 polymer ?
#
loop_
_entity_poly.entity_id
_entity_poly.type
_entity_poly.pdbx_seq_one_letter_code
_entity_poly.pdbx_strand_id
1 'polypeptide(L)'
;MTRGEMAYLIHQLMLEKKGELTFNGQRDVASAGCGKTPPSTAPTSSVINGVTRHYITDIGSKYNKDVPMRLIFAFHGRTNPNTQVKTYYDLDEVSN
;
A
#
# COMPACT_ATOMS: atom_id res chain seq x y z
N MET A 1 -4.30 -14.41 5.25
CA MET A 1 -2.93 -14.78 5.62
C MET A 1 -3.00 -16.04 6.48
N THR A 2 -2.39 -17.12 6.04
CA THR A 2 -2.37 -18.38 6.77
C THR A 2 -1.38 -18.31 7.94
N ARG A 3 -1.50 -19.25 8.89
CA ARG A 3 -0.53 -19.36 10.00
C ARG A 3 0.90 -19.57 9.49
N GLY A 4 1.05 -20.31 8.38
CA GLY A 4 2.36 -20.54 7.75
C GLY A 4 2.95 -19.26 7.16
N GLU A 5 2.14 -18.45 6.49
CA GLU A 5 2.58 -17.17 5.93
C GLU A 5 3.01 -16.18 7.02
N MET A 6 2.29 -16.12 8.14
CA MET A 6 2.68 -15.30 9.29
C MET A 6 3.98 -15.79 9.95
N ALA A 7 4.13 -17.11 10.13
CA ALA A 7 5.35 -17.69 10.69
C ALA A 7 6.57 -17.40 9.80
N TYR A 8 6.40 -17.50 8.48
CA TYR A 8 7.43 -17.14 7.51
C TYR A 8 7.82 -15.66 7.62
N LEU A 9 6.85 -14.75 7.63
CA LEU A 9 7.11 -13.31 7.78
C LEU A 9 7.86 -12.96 9.06
N ILE A 10 7.43 -13.52 10.20
CA ILE A 10 8.11 -13.31 11.48
C ILE A 10 9.54 -13.88 11.45
N HIS A 11 9.74 -15.06 10.85
CA HIS A 11 11.07 -15.64 10.71
C HIS A 11 11.99 -14.75 9.88
N GLN A 12 11.52 -14.22 8.75
CA GLN A 12 12.30 -13.31 7.92
C GLN A 12 12.68 -12.01 8.66
N LEU A 13 11.77 -11.42 9.44
CA LEU A 13 12.05 -10.27 10.29
C LEU A 13 13.10 -10.56 11.38
N MET A 14 13.09 -11.79 11.93
CA MET A 14 14.09 -12.21 12.90
C MET A 14 15.48 -12.38 12.27
N LEU A 15 15.56 -12.92 11.05
CA LEU A 15 16.81 -13.03 10.30
C LEU A 15 17.38 -11.64 9.96
N GLU A 16 16.51 -10.68 9.62
CA GLU A 16 16.91 -9.28 9.42
C GLU A 16 17.53 -8.67 10.68
N LYS A 17 16.87 -8.83 11.84
CA LYS A 17 17.39 -8.32 13.12
C LYS A 17 18.75 -8.91 13.50
N LYS A 18 19.05 -10.13 13.04
CA LYS A 18 20.35 -10.77 13.25
C LYS A 18 21.41 -10.36 12.23
N GLY A 19 21.04 -9.60 11.20
CA GLY A 19 21.92 -9.24 10.08
C GLY A 19 22.19 -10.40 9.12
N GLU A 20 21.49 -11.53 9.27
CA GLU A 20 21.63 -12.71 8.41
C GLU A 20 20.85 -12.55 7.09
N LEU A 21 19.92 -11.59 7.06
CA LEU A 21 19.15 -11.22 5.88
C LEU A 21 19.07 -9.69 5.82
N THR A 22 19.14 -9.11 4.63
CA THR A 22 18.99 -7.66 4.46
C THR A 22 17.81 -7.41 3.54
N PHE A 23 16.78 -6.71 4.03
CA PHE A 23 15.72 -6.20 3.18
C PHE A 23 16.22 -4.94 2.48
N ASN A 24 16.97 -5.12 1.39
CA ASN A 24 17.47 -4.04 0.55
C ASN A 24 16.38 -3.37 -0.33
N GLY A 25 15.11 -3.73 -0.13
CA GLY A 25 13.99 -3.24 -0.95
C GLY A 25 13.94 -3.81 -2.36
N GLN A 26 14.88 -4.69 -2.75
CA GLN A 26 14.76 -5.43 -4.00
C GLN A 26 13.80 -6.59 -3.83
N ARG A 27 12.60 -6.42 -4.39
CA ARG A 27 11.68 -7.51 -4.64
C ARG A 27 11.95 -8.04 -6.04
N ASP A 28 12.50 -9.24 -6.14
CA ASP A 28 12.76 -9.96 -7.39
C ASP A 28 11.52 -10.69 -7.93
N VAL A 29 10.47 -10.78 -7.12
CA VAL A 29 9.17 -11.32 -7.52
C VAL A 29 8.15 -10.23 -7.81
N ALA A 30 7.61 -10.25 -9.02
CA ALA A 30 6.54 -9.35 -9.44
C ALA A 30 5.31 -9.53 -8.54
N SER A 31 4.65 -8.44 -8.16
CA SER A 31 3.37 -8.52 -7.43
C SER A 31 2.29 -9.16 -8.32
N ALA A 32 1.21 -9.67 -7.72
CA ALA A 32 0.10 -10.26 -8.50
C ALA A 32 -0.54 -9.30 -9.51
N GLY A 33 -0.35 -7.98 -9.34
CA GLY A 33 -0.81 -6.95 -10.28
C GLY A 33 0.15 -6.67 -11.44
N CYS A 34 1.40 -7.15 -11.40
CA CYS A 34 2.37 -6.89 -12.47
C CYS A 34 1.93 -7.56 -13.78
N GLY A 35 2.12 -6.86 -14.90
CA GLY A 35 1.70 -7.31 -16.23
C GLY A 35 0.17 -7.28 -16.47
N LYS A 36 -0.62 -6.86 -15.47
CA LYS A 36 -2.06 -6.60 -15.65
C LYS A 36 -2.26 -5.19 -16.19
N THR A 37 -3.26 -5.04 -17.05
CA THR A 37 -3.71 -3.72 -17.51
C THR A 37 -4.23 -2.93 -16.30
N PRO A 38 -3.70 -1.71 -16.03
CA PRO A 38 -4.23 -0.88 -14.97
C PRO A 38 -5.68 -0.49 -15.30
N PRO A 39 -6.55 -0.33 -14.29
CA PRO A 39 -7.90 0.16 -14.52
C PRO A 39 -7.85 1.57 -15.15
N SER A 40 -8.81 1.86 -16.02
CA SER A 40 -8.89 3.16 -16.72
C SER A 40 -9.18 4.32 -15.76
N THR A 41 -9.70 4.03 -14.58
CA THR A 41 -9.95 4.99 -13.51
C THR A 41 -9.42 4.45 -12.18
N ALA A 42 -8.96 5.36 -11.33
CA ALA A 42 -8.55 5.02 -9.98
C ALA A 42 -9.76 4.48 -9.19
N PRO A 43 -9.66 3.32 -8.52
CA PRO A 43 -10.75 2.79 -7.72
C PRO A 43 -11.15 3.75 -6.60
N THR A 44 -12.44 3.84 -6.28
CA THR A 44 -12.95 4.68 -5.16
C THR A 44 -13.74 3.88 -4.14
N SER A 45 -13.83 2.56 -4.32
CA SER A 45 -14.50 1.66 -3.39
C SER A 45 -14.02 0.22 -3.51
N SER A 46 -14.23 -0.55 -2.45
CA SER A 46 -13.97 -2.00 -2.40
C SER A 46 -15.02 -2.69 -1.54
N VAL A 47 -15.28 -3.97 -1.79
CA VAL A 47 -16.16 -4.80 -0.96
C VAL A 47 -15.33 -5.54 0.08
N ILE A 48 -15.63 -5.32 1.36
CA ILE A 48 -14.97 -5.98 2.50
C ILE A 48 -16.03 -6.68 3.31
N ASN A 49 -15.98 -8.02 3.38
CA ASN A 49 -16.98 -8.85 4.06
C ASN A 49 -18.42 -8.54 3.63
N GLY A 50 -18.64 -8.35 2.32
CA GLY A 50 -19.96 -8.02 1.76
C GLY A 50 -20.38 -6.56 1.92
N VAL A 51 -19.58 -5.71 2.56
CA VAL A 51 -19.88 -4.28 2.74
C VAL A 51 -19.03 -3.43 1.81
N THR A 52 -19.68 -2.56 1.03
CA THR A 52 -18.98 -1.55 0.22
C THR A 52 -18.35 -0.49 1.13
N ARG A 53 -17.04 -0.30 0.97
CA ARG A 53 -16.26 0.73 1.64
C ARG A 53 -15.73 1.71 0.60
N HIS A 54 -15.92 3.00 0.85
CA HIS A 54 -15.46 4.06 -0.04
C HIS A 54 -14.12 4.62 0.44
N TYR A 55 -13.28 5.03 -0.50
CA TYR A 55 -12.00 5.65 -0.25
C TYR A 55 -11.62 6.60 -1.38
N ILE A 56 -10.63 7.44 -1.11
CA ILE A 56 -10.00 8.30 -2.11
C ILE A 56 -8.74 7.59 -2.57
N THR A 57 -8.57 7.46 -3.89
CA THR A 57 -7.29 7.03 -4.47
C THR A 57 -6.65 8.22 -5.13
N ASP A 58 -5.44 8.53 -4.68
CA ASP A 58 -4.59 9.57 -5.22
C ASP A 58 -3.39 8.91 -5.88
N ILE A 59 -3.24 9.10 -7.19
CA ILE A 59 -2.09 8.60 -7.95
C ILE A 59 -1.19 9.81 -8.20
N GLY A 60 -0.11 9.90 -7.43
CA GLY A 60 0.85 11.00 -7.53
C GLY A 60 1.42 11.14 -8.93
N SER A 61 1.81 12.37 -9.28
CA SER A 61 2.26 12.73 -10.63
C SER A 61 3.54 11.99 -11.07
N LYS A 62 4.34 11.50 -10.11
CA LYS A 62 5.56 10.73 -10.35
C LYS A 62 5.36 9.21 -10.30
N TYR A 63 4.12 8.73 -10.27
CA TYR A 63 3.85 7.28 -10.27
C TYR A 63 4.46 6.60 -11.50
N ASN A 64 5.28 5.58 -11.26
CA ASN A 64 5.83 4.72 -12.29
C ASN A 64 5.54 3.26 -11.94
N LYS A 65 4.78 2.57 -12.80
CA LYS A 65 4.39 1.17 -12.62
C LYS A 65 5.57 0.18 -12.65
N ASP A 66 6.70 0.58 -13.21
CA ASP A 66 7.89 -0.27 -13.40
C ASP A 66 8.93 -0.07 -12.29
N VAL A 67 8.69 0.84 -11.35
CA VAL A 67 9.57 1.14 -10.22
C VAL A 67 8.84 0.85 -8.91
N PRO A 68 9.49 0.23 -7.90
CA PRO A 68 8.89 0.13 -6.57
C PRO A 68 8.58 1.52 -5.99
N MET A 69 7.29 1.82 -5.79
CA MET A 69 6.81 3.07 -5.24
C MET A 69 6.28 2.88 -3.81
N ARG A 70 6.33 3.94 -2.98
CA ARG A 70 5.74 3.94 -1.64
C ARG A 70 4.22 3.88 -1.75
N LEU A 71 3.59 2.99 -0.99
CA LEU A 71 2.14 2.95 -0.80
C LEU A 71 1.78 3.58 0.54
N ILE A 72 0.92 4.60 0.53
CA ILE A 72 0.52 5.34 1.73
C ILE A 72 -0.95 5.02 2.02
N PHE A 73 -1.22 4.58 3.26
CA PHE A 73 -2.58 4.42 3.77
C PHE A 73 -2.84 5.48 4.83
N ALA A 74 -3.83 6.33 4.59
CA ALA A 74 -4.26 7.34 5.54
C ALA A 74 -5.69 7.04 6.00
N PHE A 75 -5.92 7.21 7.30
CA PHE A 75 -7.22 6.99 7.92
C PHE A 75 -7.70 8.29 8.54
N HIS A 76 -8.98 8.59 8.33
CA HIS A 76 -9.60 9.71 9.01
C HIS A 76 -10.09 9.33 10.40
N GLY A 77 -10.06 10.30 11.31
CA GLY A 77 -10.62 10.16 12.65
C GLY A 77 -12.16 10.18 12.63
N ARG A 78 -12.75 10.05 13.82
CA ARG A 78 -14.20 9.99 14.01
C ARG A 78 -14.95 11.21 13.47
N THR A 79 -14.36 12.40 13.59
CA THR A 79 -15.06 13.68 13.43
C THR A 79 -14.85 14.35 12.06
N ASN A 80 -13.82 13.95 11.32
CA ASN A 80 -13.47 14.59 10.04
C ASN A 80 -13.60 13.58 8.89
N PRO A 81 -14.14 13.97 7.73
CA PRO A 81 -14.20 13.10 6.56
C PRO A 81 -12.80 12.90 5.94
N ASN A 82 -12.64 11.82 5.15
CA ASN A 82 -11.40 11.51 4.44
C ASN A 82 -10.91 12.62 3.50
N THR A 83 -11.80 13.46 2.97
CA THR A 83 -11.46 14.61 2.11
C THR A 83 -10.67 15.68 2.84
N GLN A 84 -10.91 15.90 4.14
CA GLN A 84 -10.16 16.88 4.93
C GLN A 84 -8.77 16.37 5.35
N VAL A 85 -8.64 15.06 5.51
CA VAL A 85 -7.38 14.42 5.93
C VAL A 85 -6.30 14.55 4.88
N LYS A 86 -6.68 14.55 3.59
CA LYS A 86 -5.74 14.73 2.49
C LYS A 86 -4.89 16.00 2.67
N THR A 87 -5.54 17.13 2.96
CA THR A 87 -4.86 18.41 3.22
C THR A 87 -4.21 18.44 4.60
N TYR A 88 -4.88 17.93 5.63
CA TYR A 88 -4.38 18.04 7.01
C TYR A 88 -3.08 17.25 7.27
N TYR A 89 -2.84 16.16 6.53
CA TYR A 89 -1.60 15.37 6.62
C TYR A 89 -0.61 15.65 5.49
N ASP A 90 -0.84 16.70 4.69
CA ASP A 90 0.00 17.07 3.54
C ASP A 90 0.26 15.87 2.61
N LEU A 91 -0.78 15.05 2.37
CA LEU A 91 -0.63 13.80 1.62
C LEU A 91 -0.21 14.03 0.16
N ASP A 92 -0.54 15.20 -0.39
CA ASP A 92 -0.11 15.63 -1.73
C ASP A 92 1.41 15.82 -1.82
N GLU A 93 2.08 16.23 -0.74
CA GLU A 93 3.53 16.40 -0.74
C GLU A 93 4.24 15.04 -0.70
N VAL A 94 3.77 14.14 0.17
CA VAL A 94 4.38 12.83 0.38
C VAL A 94 4.03 11.80 -0.71
N SER A 95 2.99 12.04 -1.51
CA SER A 95 2.60 11.19 -2.64
C SER A 95 3.33 11.53 -3.94
N ASN A 96 4.07 12.66 -4.00
CA ASN A 96 4.87 13.10 -5.14
C ASN A 96 6.38 12.87 -4.93
#